data_AF-A0A645DA17-F1
#
_entry.id   AF-A0A645DA17-F1
#
_cell.length_a   1.000
_cell.length_b   1.000
_cell.length_c   1.000
_cell.angle_alpha   90.00
_cell.angle_beta   90.00
_cell.angle_gamma   90.00
#
_symmetry.space_group_name_H-M   'P 1'
#
loop_
_entity.id
_entity.type
_entity.pdbx_description
1 polymer ?
#
loop_
_entity_poly.entity_id
_entity_poly.type
_entity_poly.pdbx_seq_one_letter_code
_entity_poly.pdbx_strand_id
1 'polypeptide(L)' 'MVDDAPHLDGQYAAFGKVFEGEDEAIRISGVKTDFNDKPKTPEVIASIRVDTLGVEYPGPEKKAER' A
#
# COMPACT_ATOMS: atom_id res chain seq x y z
N MET A 1 -3.16 -0.47 -14.73
CA MET A 1 -4.19 0.51 -14.35
C MET A 1 -4.81 0.02 -13.05
N VAL A 2 -4.93 0.89 -12.04
CA VAL A 2 -5.60 0.56 -10.78
C VAL A 2 -7.09 0.78 -10.99
N ASP A 3 -7.88 -0.27 -10.86
CA ASP A 3 -9.33 -0.29 -11.07
C ASP A 3 -9.92 -1.57 -10.43
N ASP A 4 -11.23 -1.78 -10.60
CA ASP A 4 -11.93 -2.98 -10.17
C ASP A 4 -11.23 -4.27 -10.68
N ALA A 5 -10.92 -5.16 -9.75
CA ALA A 5 -10.17 -6.40 -10.00
C ALA A 5 -10.96 -7.65 -9.55
N PRO A 6 -12.14 -7.93 -10.14
CA PRO A 6 -13.00 -9.05 -9.72
C PRO A 6 -12.33 -10.42 -9.89
N HIS A 7 -11.31 -10.50 -10.74
CA HIS A 7 -10.51 -11.72 -10.91
C HIS A 7 -9.69 -12.07 -9.65
N LEU A 8 -9.52 -11.17 -8.69
CA LEU A 8 -8.83 -11.41 -7.41
C LEU A 8 -9.80 -11.87 -6.30
N ASP A 9 -11.11 -11.84 -6.54
CA ASP A 9 -12.13 -12.21 -5.56
C ASP A 9 -11.95 -13.66 -5.11
N GLY A 10 -11.96 -13.87 -3.79
CA GLY A 10 -11.71 -15.17 -3.17
C GLY A 10 -10.24 -15.64 -3.20
N GLN A 11 -9.35 -14.94 -3.92
CA GLN A 11 -7.92 -15.25 -3.96
C GLN A 11 -7.10 -14.45 -2.95
N TYR A 12 -7.56 -13.25 -2.58
CA TYR A 12 -6.86 -12.36 -1.64
C TYR A 12 -7.81 -11.83 -0.55
N ALA A 13 -7.29 -11.69 0.67
CA ALA A 13 -8.01 -11.09 1.78
C ALA A 13 -7.87 -9.55 1.73
N ALA A 14 -8.96 -8.85 1.43
CA ALA A 14 -9.01 -7.40 1.58
C ALA A 14 -9.02 -7.02 3.07
N PHE A 15 -8.08 -6.18 3.50
CA PHE A 15 -7.94 -5.77 4.91
C PHE A 15 -8.21 -4.27 5.15
N GLY A 16 -8.38 -3.48 4.08
CA GLY A 16 -8.58 -2.04 4.17
C GLY A 16 -8.93 -1.43 2.82
N LYS A 17 -9.28 -0.15 2.83
CA LYS A 17 -9.53 0.66 1.65
C LYS A 17 -8.97 2.06 1.83
N VAL A 18 -8.60 2.70 0.72
CA VAL A 18 -8.24 4.12 0.71
C VAL A 18 -9.53 4.92 0.79
N PHE A 19 -9.59 5.90 1.69
CA PHE A 19 -10.73 6.82 1.79
C PHE A 19 -10.42 8.19 1.19
N GLU A 20 -9.15 8.61 1.25
CA GLU A 20 -8.63 9.88 0.76
C GLU A 20 -7.28 9.62 0.05
N GLY A 21 -7.03 10.33 -1.06
CA GLY A 21 -5.78 10.19 -1.83
C GLY A 21 -5.78 9.06 -2.88
N GLU A 22 -6.94 8.65 -3.40
CA GLU A 22 -7.02 7.65 -4.48
C GLU A 22 -6.31 8.12 -5.76
N ASP A 23 -6.33 9.42 -6.04
CA ASP A 23 -5.63 10.06 -7.15
C ASP A 23 -4.11 9.84 -7.08
N GLU A 24 -3.54 9.79 -5.87
CA GLU A 24 -2.13 9.48 -5.68
C GLU A 24 -1.81 8.02 -6.03
N ALA A 25 -2.71 7.08 -5.72
CA ALA A 25 -2.57 5.69 -6.16
C ALA A 25 -2.63 5.58 -7.69
N ILE A 26 -3.51 6.35 -8.33
CA ILE A 26 -3.58 6.43 -9.80
C ILE A 26 -2.28 7.04 -10.37
N ARG A 27 -1.77 8.13 -9.79
CA ARG A 27 -0.49 8.75 -10.19
C ARG A 27 0.66 7.74 -10.13
N ILE A 28 0.79 7.02 -9.02
CA ILE A 28 1.82 6.00 -8.81
C ILE A 28 1.69 4.89 -9.86
N SER A 29 0.47 4.46 -10.19
CA SER A 29 0.24 3.42 -11.21
C SER A 29 0.69 3.82 -12.62
N GLY A 30 0.88 5.12 -12.89
CA GLY A 30 1.30 5.66 -14.19
C GLY A 30 2.78 6.05 -14.29
N VAL A 31 3.60 5.84 -13.26
CA VAL A 31 5.03 6.20 -13.31
C VAL A 31 5.81 5.32 -14.29
N LYS A 32 7.00 5.79 -14.71
CA LYS A 32 7.84 5.02 -15.62
C LYS A 32 8.39 3.77 -14.93
N THR A 33 8.18 2.60 -15.55
CA THR A 33 8.66 1.31 -15.05
C THR A 33 9.78 0.72 -15.92
N ASP A 34 10.47 -0.28 -15.39
CA ASP A 34 11.38 -1.15 -16.15
C ASP A 34 10.62 -2.35 -16.78
N PHE A 35 11.36 -3.32 -17.33
CA PHE A 35 10.78 -4.49 -17.99
C PHE A 35 10.02 -5.43 -17.02
N ASN A 36 10.22 -5.30 -15.72
CA ASN A 36 9.56 -6.10 -14.68
C ASN A 36 8.49 -5.30 -13.93
N ASP A 37 7.96 -4.24 -14.55
CA ASP A 37 6.97 -3.33 -13.97
C ASP A 37 7.43 -2.63 -12.68
N LYS A 38 8.73 -2.61 -12.39
CA LYS A 38 9.27 -1.89 -11.23
C LYS A 38 9.44 -0.40 -11.57
N PRO A 39 8.99 0.54 -10.72
CA PRO A 39 9.25 1.97 -10.92
C PRO A 39 10.74 2.28 -11.07
N LYS A 40 11.11 3.06 -12.09
CA LYS A 40 12.49 3.51 -12.31
C LYS A 40 12.96 4.46 -11.21
N THR A 41 12.04 5.27 -10.71
CA THR A 41 12.23 6.09 -9.52
C THR A 41 11.43 5.43 -8.39
N PRO A 42 12.06 5.03 -7.27
CA PRO A 42 11.33 4.39 -6.18
C PRO A 42 10.30 5.33 -5.54
N GLU A 43 9.06 4.87 -5.45
CA GLU A 43 8.00 5.50 -4.65
C GLU A 43 8.03 4.87 -3.25
N VAL A 44 8.38 5.65 -2.23
CA VAL A 44 8.64 5.15 -0.87
C VAL A 44 7.79 5.87 0.17
N ILE A 45 7.32 5.12 1.17
CA ILE A 45 6.57 5.69 2.29
C ILE A 45 7.55 6.38 3.23
N ALA A 46 7.43 7.71 3.36
CA ALA A 46 8.30 8.50 4.22
C ALA A 46 7.95 8.40 5.71
N SER A 47 6.67 8.32 6.05
CA SER A 47 6.20 8.18 7.43
C SER A 47 4.82 7.51 7.46
N ILE A 48 4.50 6.84 8.56
CA ILE A 48 3.21 6.20 8.80
C ILE A 48 2.71 6.64 10.17
N ARG A 49 1.44 7.02 10.24
CA ARG A 49 0.71 7.22 11.49
C ARG A 49 -0.46 6.27 11.52
N VAL A 50 -0.67 5.62 12.65
CA VAL A 50 -1.80 4.71 12.87
C VAL A 50 -2.74 5.36 13.88
N ASP A 51 -4.00 5.52 13.49
CA ASP A 51 -5.07 5.83 14.43
C ASP A 51 -5.64 4.52 14.96
N THR A 52 -5.50 4.31 16.27
CA THR A 52 -5.95 3.07 16.92
C THR A 52 -7.42 3.12 17.33
N LEU A 53 -8.12 4.22 17.03
CA LEU A 53 -9.56 4.40 17.32
C LEU A 53 -9.90 4.17 18.79
N GLY A 54 -8.98 4.56 19.69
CA GLY A 54 -9.14 4.40 21.14
C GLY A 54 -8.86 2.99 21.67
N VAL A 55 -8.42 2.06 20.82
CA VAL A 55 -7.99 0.71 21.22
C VAL A 55 -6.49 0.71 21.54
N GLU A 56 -6.09 0.03 22.61
CA GLU A 56 -4.69 -0.21 22.92
C GLU A 56 -4.19 -1.47 22.21
N TYR A 57 -3.10 -1.31 21.45
CA TYR A 57 -2.41 -2.42 20.80
C TYR A 57 -0.99 -2.54 21.37
N PRO A 58 -0.47 -3.77 21.54
CA PRO A 58 0.93 -3.93 21.86
C PRO A 58 1.80 -3.33 20.75
N GLY A 59 2.96 -2.78 21.13
CA GLY A 59 3.93 -2.30 20.16
C GLY A 59 4.37 -3.41 19.19
N PRO A 60 4.70 -3.09 17.93
CA PRO A 60 5.11 -4.09 16.97
C PRO A 60 6.44 -4.74 17.38
N GLU A 61 6.56 -6.05 17.18
CA GLU A 61 7.84 -6.75 17.30
C GLU A 61 8.76 -6.29 16.17
N LYS A 62 9.86 -5.61 16.54
CA LYS A 62 10.89 -5.24 15.57
C LYS A 62 11.76 -6.47 15.31
N LYS A 63 11.87 -6.88 14.04
CA LYS A 63 12.91 -7.85 13.66
C LYS A 63 14.29 -7.22 13.91
N ALA A 64 15.21 -8.01 14.46
CA ALA A 64 16.60 -7.60 14.59
C ALA A 64 17.15 -7.22 13.20
N GLU A 65 17.80 -6.07 13.14
CA GLU A 65 18.43 -5.55 11.91
C GLU A 65 19.44 -6.58 11.40
N ARG A 66 19.39 -6.89 10.11
CA ARG A 66 20.23 -7.91 9.47
C ARG A 66 21.47 -7.27 8.84
#